data_AF-A0A0V0GDT8-F1
#
_entry.id   AF-A0A0V0GDT8-F1
#
_cell.length_a   1.000
_cell.length_b   1.000
_cell.length_c   1.000
_cell.angle_alpha   90.00
_cell.angle_beta   90.00
_cell.angle_gamma   90.00
#
_symmetry.space_group_name_H-M   'P 1'
#
loop_
_entity.id
_entity.type
_entity.pdbx_description
1 polymer ?
#
loop_
_entity_poly.entity_id
_entity_poly.type
_entity_poly.pdbx_seq_one_letter_code
_entity_poly.pdbx_strand_id
1 'polypeptide(L)' 'MDSQVIADGRLLDLVDSAWRSEELPYDDIMVPAAELPDPEADNGDSHTTLKEAESKWTDLALSGLGEQQFGSSAQN' A
#
# COMPACT_ATOMS: atom_id res chain seq x y z
N MET A 1 -14.07 -15.34 -47.76
CA MET A 1 -13.24 -14.13 -47.64
C MET A 1 -12.46 -14.30 -46.36
N ASP A 2 -11.13 -14.40 -46.44
CA ASP A 2 -10.30 -14.86 -45.32
C ASP A 2 -10.23 -13.85 -44.16
N SER A 3 -10.80 -12.66 -44.35
CA SER A 3 -10.95 -11.63 -43.32
C SER A 3 -12.15 -11.83 -42.39
N GLN A 4 -13.07 -12.76 -42.69
CA GLN A 4 -14.15 -13.10 -41.77
C GLN A 4 -13.90 -14.43 -41.07
N VAL A 5 -13.89 -14.38 -39.74
CA VAL A 5 -13.89 -15.56 -38.89
C VAL A 5 -15.28 -16.19 -38.91
N ILE A 6 -15.34 -17.49 -39.22
CA ILE A 6 -16.58 -18.26 -39.11
C ILE A 6 -16.81 -18.56 -37.63
N ALA A 7 -17.88 -18.01 -37.07
CA ALA A 7 -18.31 -18.32 -35.71
C ALA A 7 -18.99 -19.70 -35.66
N ASP A 8 -18.77 -20.45 -34.58
CA ASP A 8 -19.46 -21.72 -34.34
C ASP A 8 -20.94 -21.46 -34.01
N GLY A 9 -21.83 -21.88 -34.90
CA GLY A 9 -23.27 -21.70 -34.75
C GLY A 9 -23.83 -22.33 -33.47
N ARG A 10 -23.28 -23.46 -33.01
CA ARG A 10 -23.71 -24.09 -31.76
C ARG A 10 -23.41 -23.21 -30.54
N LEU A 11 -22.27 -22.52 -30.55
CA LEU A 11 -21.90 -21.62 -29.46
C LEU A 11 -22.79 -20.37 -29.46
N LEU A 12 -23.16 -19.86 -30.65
CA LEU A 12 -24.10 -18.75 -30.77
C LEU A 12 -25.50 -19.11 -30.27
N ASP A 13 -25.96 -20.35 -30.47
CA ASP A 13 -27.26 -20.82 -29.99
C ASP A 13 -27.29 -21.08 -28.47
N LEU A 14 -26.12 -21.36 -27.86
CA LEU A 14 -26.00 -21.63 -26.43
C LEU A 14 -25.93 -20.35 -25.59
N VAL A 15 -25.29 -19.30 -26.12
CA VAL A 15 -25.05 -18.05 -25.39
C VAL A 15 -26.28 -17.14 -25.54
N ASP A 16 -26.96 -16.88 -24.42
CA ASP A 16 -28.08 -15.94 -24.41
C ASP A 16 -27.62 -14.47 -24.45
N SER A 17 -28.57 -13.55 -24.61
CA SER A 17 -28.28 -12.12 -24.69
C SER A 17 -27.72 -11.54 -23.39
N ALA A 18 -28.10 -12.11 -22.24
CA ALA A 18 -27.67 -11.62 -20.93
C ALA A 18 -26.19 -11.93 -20.71
N TRP A 19 -25.79 -13.18 -20.94
CA TRP A 19 -24.40 -13.63 -20.86
C TRP A 19 -23.51 -12.92 -21.88
N ARG A 20 -24.02 -12.65 -23.08
CA ARG A 20 -23.28 -11.90 -24.11
C ARG A 20 -23.02 -10.44 -23.73
N SER A 21 -23.86 -9.85 -22.88
CA SER A 21 -23.73 -8.48 -22.39
C SER A 21 -23.08 -8.37 -21.01
N GLU A 22 -22.79 -9.50 -20.38
CA GLU A 22 -22.23 -9.54 -19.04
C GLU A 22 -20.77 -9.07 -19.06
N GLU A 23 -20.44 -8.16 -18.13
CA GLU A 23 -19.08 -7.69 -17.88
C GLU A 23 -18.67 -8.10 -16.48
N LEU A 24 -17.40 -8.48 -16.31
CA LEU A 24 -16.86 -8.79 -15.00
C LEU A 24 -16.81 -7.52 -14.13
N PRO A 25 -17.12 -7.61 -12.84
CA PRO A 25 -16.98 -6.46 -11.95
C PRO A 25 -15.51 -6.06 -11.80
N TYR A 26 -15.28 -4.79 -11.51
CA TYR A 26 -13.98 -4.32 -11.02
C TYR A 26 -13.87 -4.69 -9.54
N ASP A 27 -13.04 -5.69 -9.26
CA ASP A 27 -12.78 -6.15 -7.90
C ASP A 27 -11.47 -5.57 -7.36
N ASP A 28 -11.42 -5.34 -6.06
CA ASP A 28 -10.25 -4.79 -5.39
C ASP A 28 -9.23 -5.90 -5.09
N ILE A 29 -7.95 -5.56 -5.17
CA ILE A 29 -6.88 -6.47 -4.78
C ILE A 29 -6.47 -6.24 -3.32
N MET A 30 -6.19 -7.33 -2.61
CA MET A 30 -5.69 -7.26 -1.23
C MET A 30 -4.23 -6.83 -1.25
N VAL A 31 -3.98 -5.55 -0.98
CA VAL A 31 -2.62 -5.01 -0.87
C VAL A 31 -2.14 -5.06 0.58
N PRO A 32 -0.95 -5.62 0.87
CA PRO A 32 -0.39 -5.63 2.22
C PRO A 32 -0.10 -4.21 2.71
N ALA A 33 -0.92 -3.70 3.63
CA ALA A 33 -0.80 -2.33 4.13
C ALA A 33 0.58 -2.01 4.74
N ALA A 34 1.24 -3.01 5.34
CA ALA A 34 2.56 -2.85 5.93
C ALA A 34 3.67 -2.56 4.90
N GLU A 35 3.47 -2.95 3.63
CA GLU A 35 4.40 -2.71 2.52
C GLU A 35 4.05 -1.40 1.77
N LEU A 36 3.02 -0.68 2.22
CA LEU A 36 2.66 0.64 1.68
C LEU A 36 3.35 1.75 2.48
N PRO A 37 3.65 2.89 1.84
CA PRO A 37 4.10 4.09 2.54
C PRO A 37 3.04 4.62 3.51
N ASP A 38 3.50 5.22 4.60
CA ASP A 38 2.61 5.85 5.58
C ASP A 38 1.89 7.06 4.96
N PRO A 39 0.55 7.07 4.86
CA PRO A 39 -0.21 8.21 4.35
C PRO A 39 -0.17 9.43 5.29
N GLU A 40 0.16 9.26 6.58
CA GLU A 40 0.20 10.32 7.59
C GLU A 40 1.63 10.87 7.82
N ALA A 41 2.61 10.48 7.01
CA ALA A 41 3.99 10.94 7.13
C ALA A 41 4.14 12.44 6.82
N ASP A 42 4.01 13.28 7.86
CA ASP A 42 4.07 14.74 7.81
C ASP A 42 5.48 15.29 7.46
N ASN A 43 6.52 14.45 7.59
CA ASN A 43 7.93 14.83 7.44
C ASN A 43 8.55 14.54 6.05
N GLY A 44 7.74 14.21 5.04
CA GLY A 44 8.23 14.02 3.67
C GLY A 44 9.08 12.76 3.41
N ASP A 45 9.19 11.86 4.39
CA ASP A 45 9.82 10.53 4.21
C ASP A 45 8.80 9.51 3.64
N SER A 46 8.03 9.96 2.64
CA SER A 46 6.94 9.23 1.97
C SER A 46 7.40 8.03 1.13
N HIS A 47 8.70 7.71 1.17
CA HIS A 47 9.30 6.59 0.45
C HIS A 47 9.48 5.34 1.31
N THR A 48 9.29 5.43 2.63
CA THR A 48 9.47 4.28 3.54
C THR A 48 8.15 3.59 3.83
N THR A 49 8.14 2.26 3.80
CA THR A 49 6.95 1.47 4.12
C THR A 49 6.69 1.46 5.63
N LEU A 50 5.45 1.21 6.05
CA LEU A 50 5.08 1.11 7.47
C LEU A 50 6.00 0.13 8.22
N LYS A 51 6.26 -1.03 7.59
CA LYS A 51 7.14 -2.08 8.12
C LYS A 51 8.59 -1.64 8.27
N GLU A 52 9.11 -0.89 7.31
CA GLU A 52 10.47 -0.35 7.38
C GLU A 52 10.58 0.71 8.47
N ALA A 53 9.56 1.58 8.62
CA ALA A 53 9.53 2.61 9.64
C ALA A 53 9.55 2.02 11.06
N GLU A 54 8.76 0.98 11.32
CA GLU A 54 8.74 0.27 12.62
C GLU A 54 10.09 -0.42 12.95
N SER A 55 10.86 -0.78 11.92
CA SER A 55 12.17 -1.41 12.09
C SER A 55 13.28 -0.39 12.39
N LYS A 56 13.03 0.92 12.25
CA LYS A 56 14.00 1.97 12.58
C LYS A 56 14.04 2.17 14.10
N TRP A 57 15.23 2.08 14.69
CA TRP A 57 15.42 2.44 16.09
C TRP A 57 15.62 3.96 16.22
N THR A 58 14.61 4.65 16.74
CA THR A 58 14.60 6.12 16.88
C THR A 58 14.98 6.60 18.28
N ASP A 59 15.09 5.70 19.25
CA ASP A 59 15.44 6.06 20.62
C ASP A 59 16.96 6.22 20.78
N LEU A 60 17.39 7.48 20.90
CA LEU A 60 18.79 7.86 21.10
C LEU A 60 19.14 8.06 22.59
N ALA A 61 18.20 7.82 23.53
CA ALA A 61 18.38 8.04 24.97
C ALA A 61 18.89 9.45 25.36
N LEU A 62 18.70 10.45 24.50
CA LEU A 62 19.22 11.82 24.70
C LEU A 62 18.52 12.56 25.85
N SER A 63 17.37 12.06 26.32
CA SER A 63 16.63 12.62 27.45
C SER A 63 17.49 12.78 28.71
N GLY A 64 18.46 11.88 28.94
CA GLY A 64 19.34 11.93 30.11
C GLY A 64 20.46 12.98 30.05
N LEU A 65 20.76 13.53 28.87
CA LEU A 65 21.85 14.50 28.71
C LEU A 65 21.48 15.89 29.23
N GLY A 66 20.19 16.26 29.17
CA GLY A 66 19.71 17.54 29.69
C GLY A 66 19.81 17.61 31.22
N GLU A 67 19.49 16.52 31.93
CA GLU A 67 19.46 16.49 33.39
C GLU A 67 20.85 16.55 34.04
N GLN A 68 21.88 15.98 33.39
CA GLN A 68 23.26 16.06 33.88
C GLN A 68 23.84 17.48 33.80
N GLN A 69 23.44 18.28 32.81
CA GLN A 69 23.99 19.62 32.61
C GLN A 69 23.41 20.65 33.60
N PHE A 70 22.17 20.48 34.07
CA PHE A 70 21.56 21.38 35.06
C PHE A 70 21.83 20.97 36.52
N GLY A 71 22.14 19.69 36.79
CA GLY A 71 22.47 19.22 38.15
C GLY A 71 23.85 19.65 38.65
N SER A 72 24.79 19.92 37.75
CA SER A 72 26.19 20.26 38.13
C SER A 72 26.42 21.74 38.43
N SER A 73 25.46 22.62 38.16
CA SER A 73 25.60 24.07 38.35
C SER A 73 25.06 24.61 39.69
N ALA A 74 24.51 23.75 40.56
CA ALA A 74 23.87 24.14 41.82
C ALA A 74 24.73 23.90 43.09
N GLN A 75 26.02 23.59 42.95
CA GLN A 75 26.97 23.45 44.07
C GLN A 75 28.22 24.30 43.82
N ASN A 76 28.13 25.60 44.12
CA ASN A 76 29.25 26.44 44.57
C ASN A 76 28.70 27.55 45.47
#